data_AF-A0AAP9DW07-F1
#
_entry.id   AF-A0AAP9DW07-F1
#
_cell.length_a   1.000
_cell.length_b   1.000
_cell.length_c   1.000
_cell.angle_alpha   90.00
_cell.angle_beta   90.00
_cell.angle_gamma   90.00
#
_symmetry.space_group_name_H-M   'P 1'
#
loop_
_entity.id
_entity.type
_entity.pdbx_description
1 polymer ?
#
loop_
_entity_poly.entity_id
_entity_poly.type
_entity_poly.pdbx_seq_one_letter_code
_entity_poly.pdbx_strand_id
1 'polypeptide(L)'
;MRMNSLNDWGMNMGANEANDSHSGADALLARRRHCVIALILLFVVTLIGVGLVDVFTFRLRSGGGMSGNGNPALLILFPLVPLYAVLLAMLGTASHGFFAQGLQRGVKQVIILLVLILLGVALAVMEWLYIKQFFGNLGGPPDNPRSAIYRWGWWNPYTNTAYINVFTYTFGIDLAMIAGYVAAWVADALRRKKE
;
A
#
# COMPACT_ATOMS: atom_id res chain seq x y z
N MET A 1 60.64 36.06 -8.44
CA MET A 1 59.72 35.23 -7.64
C MET A 1 58.36 35.28 -8.32
N ARG A 2 58.03 34.27 -9.14
CA ARG A 2 56.84 34.27 -10.01
C ARG A 2 55.69 33.56 -9.27
N MET A 3 54.56 34.25 -9.14
CA MET A 3 53.34 33.77 -8.50
C MET A 3 52.76 32.57 -9.25
N ASN A 4 52.49 31.48 -8.51
CA ASN A 4 51.83 30.26 -8.98
C ASN A 4 50.35 30.21 -8.55
N SER A 5 49.70 31.36 -8.35
CA SER A 5 48.40 31.45 -7.67
C SER A 5 47.18 31.26 -8.57
N LEU A 6 47.32 30.78 -9.81
CA LEU A 6 46.16 30.53 -10.69
C LEU A 6 45.80 29.04 -10.78
N ASN A 7 46.80 28.16 -10.67
CA ASN A 7 46.59 26.71 -10.67
C ASN A 7 45.95 26.23 -9.34
N ASP A 8 46.28 26.88 -8.22
CA ASP A 8 45.72 26.54 -6.91
C ASP A 8 44.21 26.81 -6.83
N TRP A 9 43.73 27.89 -7.46
CA TRP A 9 42.31 28.25 -7.41
C TRP A 9 41.46 27.34 -8.30
N GLY A 10 41.95 27.00 -9.49
CA GLY A 10 41.26 26.07 -10.40
C GLY A 10 41.19 24.64 -9.86
N MET A 11 42.25 24.15 -9.19
CA MET A 11 42.25 22.82 -8.58
C MET A 11 41.37 22.75 -7.33
N ASN A 12 41.35 23.81 -6.50
CA ASN A 12 40.56 23.82 -5.27
C ASN A 12 39.05 24.00 -5.55
N MET A 13 38.68 24.76 -6.59
CA MET A 13 37.29 24.86 -7.06
C MET A 13 36.78 23.53 -7.61
N GLY A 14 37.56 22.84 -8.46
CA GLY A 14 37.16 21.52 -8.98
C GLY A 14 37.06 20.44 -7.90
N ALA A 15 37.91 20.49 -6.87
CA ALA A 15 37.84 19.57 -5.73
C ALA A 15 36.60 19.81 -4.85
N ASN A 16 36.23 21.08 -4.59
CA ASN A 16 35.03 21.40 -3.82
C ASN A 16 33.74 21.04 -4.57
N GLU A 17 33.65 21.34 -5.88
CA GLU A 17 32.48 20.96 -6.68
C GLU A 17 32.31 19.43 -6.78
N ALA A 18 33.42 18.69 -6.94
CA ALA A 18 33.40 17.24 -6.91
C ALA A 18 32.94 16.70 -5.54
N ASN A 19 33.44 17.27 -4.43
CA ASN A 19 33.09 16.84 -3.07
C ASN A 19 31.63 17.16 -2.72
N ASP A 20 31.13 18.33 -3.13
CA ASP A 20 29.73 18.74 -2.92
C ASP A 20 28.75 17.90 -3.74
N SER A 21 29.12 17.56 -4.99
CA SER A 21 28.32 16.66 -5.82
C SER A 21 28.27 15.23 -5.29
N HIS A 22 29.38 14.72 -4.74
CA HIS A 22 29.45 13.39 -4.11
C HIS A 22 28.61 13.34 -2.82
N SER A 23 28.76 14.35 -1.95
CA SER A 23 27.98 14.51 -0.72
C SER A 23 26.47 14.59 -0.99
N GLY A 24 26.06 15.31 -2.03
CA GLY A 24 24.65 15.40 -2.46
C GLY A 24 24.07 14.08 -3.00
N ALA A 25 24.85 13.35 -3.79
CA ALA A 25 24.45 12.04 -4.30
C ALA A 25 24.31 10.99 -3.18
N ASP A 26 25.25 11.00 -2.22
CA ASP A 26 25.24 10.11 -1.06
C ASP A 26 24.03 10.39 -0.15
N ALA A 27 23.68 11.67 0.05
CA ALA A 27 22.49 12.06 0.81
C ALA A 27 21.17 11.62 0.16
N LEU A 28 21.05 11.71 -1.17
CA LEU A 28 19.87 11.25 -1.91
C LEU A 28 19.70 9.73 -1.86
N LEU A 29 20.79 8.98 -2.03
CA LEU A 29 20.81 7.52 -1.90
C LEU A 29 20.42 7.09 -0.49
N ALA A 30 20.96 7.76 0.53
CA ALA A 30 20.59 7.52 1.91
C ALA A 30 19.10 7.78 2.14
N ARG A 31 18.55 8.91 1.67
CA ARG A 31 17.11 9.21 1.83
C ARG A 31 16.22 8.16 1.15
N ARG A 32 16.57 7.75 -0.08
CA ARG A 32 15.86 6.68 -0.80
C ARG A 32 15.89 5.36 -0.02
N ARG A 33 17.04 4.99 0.53
CA ARG A 33 17.18 3.79 1.37
C ARG A 33 16.27 3.85 2.60
N HIS A 34 16.24 4.98 3.32
CA HIS A 34 15.36 5.14 4.47
C HIS A 34 13.88 5.04 4.09
N CYS A 35 13.45 5.64 2.97
CA CYS A 35 12.07 5.51 2.48
C CYS A 35 11.71 4.05 2.15
N VAL A 36 12.61 3.31 1.50
CA VAL A 36 12.39 1.88 1.19
C VAL A 36 12.31 1.04 2.46
N ILE A 37 13.20 1.27 3.42
CA ILE A 37 13.16 0.58 4.72
C ILE A 37 11.85 0.89 5.44
N ALA A 38 11.42 2.16 5.47
CA ALA A 38 10.15 2.55 6.09
C ALA A 38 8.94 1.87 5.41
N LEU A 39 8.93 1.79 4.07
CA LEU A 39 7.91 1.05 3.32
C LEU A 39 7.87 -0.43 3.69
N ILE A 40 9.02 -1.09 3.76
CA ILE A 40 9.12 -2.51 4.14
C ILE A 40 8.62 -2.72 5.57
N LEU A 41 9.04 -1.86 6.51
CA LEU A 41 8.59 -1.93 7.90
C LEU A 41 7.08 -1.72 8.02
N LEU A 42 6.53 -0.71 7.34
CA LEU A 42 5.09 -0.47 7.31
C LEU A 42 4.33 -1.65 6.69
N PHE A 43 4.83 -2.22 5.60
CA PHE A 43 4.25 -3.41 4.99
C PHE A 43 4.22 -4.60 5.96
N VAL A 44 5.34 -4.89 6.64
CA VAL A 44 5.41 -5.99 7.60
C VAL A 44 4.48 -5.75 8.79
N VAL A 45 4.49 -4.55 9.37
CA VAL A 45 3.65 -4.21 10.53
C VAL A 45 2.16 -4.29 10.18
N THR A 46 1.76 -3.75 9.04
CA THR A 46 0.35 -3.77 8.61
C THR A 46 -0.10 -5.18 8.20
N LEU A 47 0.76 -5.98 7.56
CA LEU A 47 0.47 -7.39 7.26
C LEU A 47 0.27 -8.21 8.55
N ILE A 48 1.14 -8.02 9.55
CA ILE A 48 0.99 -8.62 10.88
C ILE A 48 -0.32 -8.14 11.52
N GLY A 49 -0.64 -6.85 11.41
CA GLY A 49 -1.89 -6.26 11.89
C GLY A 49 -3.13 -6.89 11.29
N VAL A 50 -3.16 -7.16 9.98
CA VAL A 50 -4.26 -7.88 9.31
C VAL A 50 -4.38 -9.30 9.84
N GLY A 51 -3.26 -10.01 10.01
CA GLY A 51 -3.26 -11.35 10.62
C GLY A 51 -3.78 -11.35 12.06
N LEU A 52 -3.41 -10.34 12.84
CA LEU A 52 -3.92 -10.12 14.20
C LEU A 52 -5.43 -9.87 14.18
N VAL A 53 -5.96 -9.06 13.24
CA VAL A 53 -7.41 -8.87 13.11
C VAL A 53 -8.11 -10.19 12.87
N ASP A 54 -7.58 -11.08 12.02
CA ASP A 54 -8.20 -12.40 11.78
C ASP A 54 -8.18 -13.29 13.04
N VAL A 55 -7.07 -13.30 13.79
CA VAL A 55 -6.93 -14.10 15.02
C VAL A 55 -7.83 -13.58 16.15
N PHE A 56 -7.93 -12.25 16.29
CA PHE A 56 -8.70 -11.61 17.36
C PHE A 56 -10.16 -11.35 16.98
N THR A 57 -10.58 -11.57 15.73
CA THR A 57 -11.99 -11.56 15.36
C THR A 57 -12.63 -12.86 15.84
N PHE A 58 -13.61 -12.74 16.73
CA PHE A 58 -14.37 -13.90 17.20
C PHE A 58 -15.09 -14.58 16.02
N ARG A 59 -14.59 -15.74 15.59
CA ARG A 59 -15.32 -16.60 14.65
C ARG A 59 -16.47 -17.24 15.40
N LEU A 60 -17.72 -16.90 15.04
CA LEU A 60 -18.87 -17.66 15.52
C LEU A 60 -18.72 -19.09 15.02
N ARG A 61 -18.48 -20.03 15.93
CA ARG A 61 -18.61 -21.45 15.64
C ARG A 61 -20.10 -21.75 15.55
N SER A 62 -20.56 -22.45 14.51
CA SER A 62 -21.98 -22.79 14.38
C SER A 62 -22.45 -23.53 15.63
N GLY A 63 -23.36 -22.93 16.40
CA GLY A 63 -23.86 -23.46 17.68
C GLY A 63 -23.17 -22.95 18.95
N GLY A 64 -22.16 -22.09 18.86
CA GLY A 64 -21.53 -21.42 20.00
C GLY A 64 -22.22 -20.10 20.32
N GLY A 65 -22.50 -19.84 21.61
CA GLY A 65 -23.11 -18.60 22.06
C GLY A 65 -22.28 -17.35 21.72
N MET A 66 -22.95 -16.23 21.50
CA MET A 66 -22.32 -14.93 21.28
C MET A 66 -21.58 -14.48 22.55
N SER A 67 -20.27 -14.25 22.45
CA SER A 67 -19.50 -13.64 23.55
C SER A 67 -19.89 -12.17 23.69
N GLY A 68 -20.32 -11.76 24.89
CA GLY A 68 -20.67 -10.38 25.25
C GLY A 68 -19.48 -9.48 25.60
N ASN A 69 -18.24 -9.94 25.38
CA ASN A 69 -17.03 -9.28 25.90
C ASN A 69 -16.44 -8.19 24.96
N GLY A 70 -17.23 -7.67 24.03
CA GLY A 70 -16.79 -6.66 23.05
C GLY A 70 -15.93 -7.22 21.90
N ASN A 71 -15.40 -6.33 21.06
CA ASN A 71 -14.61 -6.69 19.87
C ASN A 71 -13.12 -6.35 20.03
N PRO A 72 -12.27 -7.28 20.47
CA PRO A 72 -10.84 -7.00 20.67
C PRO A 72 -10.12 -6.66 19.37
N ALA A 73 -10.67 -7.06 18.20
CA ALA A 73 -10.10 -6.66 16.92
C ALA A 73 -10.14 -5.14 16.68
N LEU A 74 -11.06 -4.39 17.32
CA LEU A 74 -11.10 -2.92 17.20
C LEU A 74 -9.84 -2.24 17.77
N LEU A 75 -9.24 -2.81 18.82
CA LEU A 75 -8.00 -2.29 19.41
C LEU A 75 -6.82 -2.39 18.43
N ILE A 76 -6.86 -3.39 17.55
CA ILE A 76 -5.86 -3.58 16.48
C ILE A 76 -6.24 -2.73 15.26
N LEU A 77 -7.53 -2.63 14.94
CA LEU A 77 -8.02 -1.89 13.79
C LEU A 77 -7.71 -0.38 13.90
N PHE A 78 -7.83 0.19 15.10
CA PHE A 78 -7.60 1.61 15.35
C PHE A 78 -6.20 2.09 14.92
N PRO A 79 -5.09 1.45 15.30
CA PRO A 79 -3.77 1.78 14.76
C PRO A 79 -3.52 1.23 13.36
N LEU A 80 -4.13 0.11 12.97
CA LEU A 80 -3.89 -0.51 11.67
C LEU A 80 -4.34 0.37 10.50
N VAL A 81 -5.55 0.96 10.59
CA VAL A 81 -6.12 1.79 9.51
C VAL A 81 -5.23 2.99 9.15
N PRO A 82 -4.80 3.86 10.09
CA PRO A 82 -3.93 4.98 9.74
C PRO A 82 -2.55 4.51 9.26
N LEU A 83 -1.96 3.46 9.84
CA LEU A 83 -0.68 2.92 9.36
C LEU A 83 -0.79 2.40 7.92
N TYR A 84 -1.88 1.71 7.61
CA TYR A 84 -2.15 1.22 6.27
C TYR A 84 -2.39 2.37 5.29
N ALA A 85 -3.12 3.42 5.68
CA ALA A 85 -3.28 4.61 4.85
C ALA A 85 -1.94 5.29 4.53
N VAL A 86 -1.04 5.39 5.51
CA VAL A 86 0.32 5.90 5.30
C VAL A 86 1.11 5.00 4.34
N LEU A 87 1.03 3.68 4.50
CA LEU A 87 1.64 2.72 3.56
C LEU A 87 1.15 2.96 2.12
N LEU A 88 -0.17 3.05 1.92
CA LEU A 88 -0.76 3.27 0.60
C LEU A 88 -0.33 4.61 -0.02
N ALA A 89 -0.28 5.69 0.77
CA ALA A 89 0.18 7.00 0.30
C ALA A 89 1.67 6.99 -0.10
N MET A 90 2.53 6.38 0.73
CA MET A 90 3.96 6.24 0.42
C MET A 90 4.18 5.35 -0.80
N LEU A 91 3.41 4.27 -0.94
CA LEU A 91 3.50 3.36 -2.06
C LEU A 91 3.02 4.02 -3.36
N GLY A 92 1.90 4.74 -3.32
CA GLY A 92 1.37 5.47 -4.48
C GLY A 92 2.33 6.56 -4.96
N THR A 93 2.95 7.31 -4.05
CA THR A 93 3.95 8.33 -4.40
C THR A 93 5.24 7.71 -4.96
N ALA A 94 5.72 6.60 -4.37
CA ALA A 94 6.86 5.85 -4.89
C ALA A 94 6.57 5.27 -6.29
N SER A 95 5.37 4.73 -6.49
CA SER A 95 4.90 4.18 -7.77
C SER A 95 4.81 5.27 -8.83
N HIS A 96 4.26 6.44 -8.50
CA HIS A 96 4.27 7.60 -9.39
C HIS A 96 5.70 7.94 -9.85
N GLY A 97 6.66 8.04 -8.93
CA GLY A 97 8.06 8.32 -9.30
C GLY A 97 8.67 7.26 -10.22
N PHE A 98 8.39 5.98 -9.96
CA PHE A 98 8.83 4.87 -10.80
C PHE A 98 8.24 4.93 -12.21
N PHE A 99 6.92 5.12 -12.33
CA PHE A 99 6.23 5.16 -13.61
C PHE A 99 6.54 6.43 -14.40
N ALA A 100 6.67 7.59 -13.74
CA ALA A 100 7.01 8.85 -14.41
C ALA A 100 8.39 8.79 -15.10
N GLN A 101 9.38 8.16 -14.47
CA GLN A 101 10.69 7.92 -15.09
C GLN A 101 10.62 6.88 -16.22
N GLY A 102 9.72 5.92 -16.09
CA GLY A 102 9.57 4.80 -17.00
C GLY A 102 8.70 5.05 -18.22
N LEU A 103 7.80 6.04 -18.18
CA LEU A 103 6.83 6.31 -19.24
C LEU A 103 7.50 6.76 -20.56
N GLN A 104 8.67 7.39 -20.44
CA GLN A 104 9.51 7.73 -21.59
C GLN A 104 10.16 6.50 -22.26
N ARG A 105 10.17 5.33 -21.59
CA ARG A 105 10.87 4.11 -22.01
C ARG A 105 9.94 3.05 -22.66
N GLY A 106 8.68 3.38 -22.96
CA GLY A 106 7.81 2.60 -23.84
C GLY A 106 7.04 1.41 -23.21
N VAL A 107 6.71 0.42 -24.07
CA VAL A 107 5.67 -0.65 -23.92
C VAL A 107 5.69 -1.43 -22.59
N LYS A 108 6.84 -1.55 -21.93
CA LYS A 108 7.00 -2.31 -20.68
C LYS A 108 6.08 -1.82 -19.56
N GLN A 109 5.82 -0.51 -19.49
CA GLN A 109 4.96 0.05 -18.43
C GLN A 109 3.47 -0.28 -18.63
N VAL A 110 3.03 -0.42 -19.89
CA VAL A 110 1.67 -0.84 -20.21
C VAL A 110 1.43 -2.29 -19.81
N ILE A 111 2.43 -3.16 -20.00
CA ILE A 111 2.36 -4.56 -19.57
C ILE A 111 2.26 -4.64 -18.04
N ILE A 112 3.06 -3.87 -17.30
CA ILE A 112 2.99 -3.82 -15.84
C ILE A 112 1.60 -3.37 -15.38
N LEU A 113 1.04 -2.31 -15.99
CA LEU A 113 -0.32 -1.87 -15.68
C LEU A 113 -1.35 -2.97 -15.95
N LEU A 114 -1.26 -3.65 -17.09
CA LEU A 114 -2.19 -4.74 -17.44
C LEU A 114 -2.12 -5.87 -16.40
N VAL A 115 -0.92 -6.24 -15.94
CA VAL A 115 -0.74 -7.25 -14.89
C VAL A 115 -1.36 -6.79 -13.57
N LEU A 116 -1.18 -5.52 -13.19
CA LEU A 116 -1.82 -4.96 -11.99
C LEU A 116 -3.37 -5.00 -12.11
N ILE A 117 -3.93 -4.59 -13.25
CA ILE A 117 -5.39 -4.65 -13.47
C ILE A 117 -5.90 -6.10 -13.36
N LEU A 118 -5.21 -7.06 -13.98
CA LEU A 118 -5.59 -8.47 -13.90
C LEU A 118 -5.51 -9.00 -12.46
N LEU A 119 -4.48 -8.60 -11.71
CA LEU A 119 -4.33 -8.93 -10.30
C LEU A 119 -5.49 -8.34 -9.48
N GLY A 120 -5.83 -7.07 -9.67
CA GLY A 120 -6.94 -6.41 -9.00
C GLY A 120 -8.28 -7.10 -9.26
N VAL A 121 -8.55 -7.49 -10.52
CA VAL A 121 -9.75 -8.28 -10.87
C VAL A 121 -9.75 -9.64 -10.18
N ALA A 122 -8.62 -10.35 -10.19
CA ALA A 122 -8.50 -11.64 -9.52
C ALA A 122 -8.75 -11.53 -8.01
N LEU A 123 -8.19 -10.51 -7.35
CA LEU A 123 -8.39 -10.24 -5.93
C LEU A 123 -9.85 -9.93 -5.61
N ALA A 124 -10.53 -9.13 -6.44
CA ALA A 124 -11.96 -8.84 -6.27
C ALA A 124 -12.83 -10.10 -6.39
N VAL A 125 -12.51 -11.00 -7.33
CA VAL A 125 -13.22 -12.29 -7.47
C VAL A 125 -12.97 -13.19 -6.26
N MET A 126 -11.72 -13.27 -5.80
CA MET A 126 -11.37 -14.07 -4.61
C MET A 126 -12.09 -13.56 -3.37
N GLU A 127 -12.15 -12.24 -3.19
CA GLU A 127 -12.87 -11.62 -2.08
C GLU A 127 -14.37 -11.91 -2.14
N TRP A 128 -14.97 -11.82 -3.33
CA TRP A 128 -16.37 -12.16 -3.52
C TRP A 128 -16.68 -13.62 -3.13
N LEU A 129 -15.83 -14.56 -3.56
CA LEU A 129 -15.95 -15.97 -3.20
C LEU A 129 -15.78 -16.19 -1.70
N TYR A 130 -14.81 -15.51 -1.09
CA TYR A 130 -14.55 -15.56 0.34
C TYR A 130 -15.75 -15.07 1.16
N ILE A 131 -16.29 -13.88 0.82
CA ILE A 131 -17.49 -13.32 1.45
C ILE A 131 -18.68 -14.28 1.31
N LYS A 132 -18.91 -14.82 0.11
CA LYS A 132 -20.01 -15.76 -0.14
C LYS A 132 -19.90 -17.01 0.74
N GLN A 133 -18.70 -17.58 0.85
CA GLN A 133 -18.45 -18.74 1.71
C GLN A 133 -18.61 -18.37 3.20
N PHE A 134 -18.12 -17.21 3.61
CA PHE A 134 -18.20 -16.72 4.97
C PHE A 134 -19.66 -16.56 5.45
N PHE A 135 -20.49 -15.84 4.69
CA PHE A 135 -21.92 -15.70 5.02
C PHE A 135 -22.69 -17.00 4.85
N GLY A 136 -22.27 -17.89 3.94
CA GLY A 136 -22.80 -19.25 3.84
C GLY A 136 -22.60 -20.04 5.14
N ASN A 137 -21.41 -19.97 5.73
CA ASN A 137 -21.10 -20.62 7.01
C ASN A 137 -21.88 -20.02 8.20
N LEU A 138 -22.28 -18.75 8.10
CA LEU A 138 -23.12 -18.10 9.10
C LEU A 138 -24.61 -18.44 8.97
N GLY A 139 -25.02 -19.24 7.97
CA GLY A 139 -26.44 -19.56 7.73
C GLY A 139 -27.18 -18.49 6.92
N GLY A 140 -26.45 -17.53 6.34
CA GLY A 140 -26.98 -16.50 5.45
C GLY A 140 -26.68 -15.07 5.90
N PRO A 141 -27.15 -14.08 5.13
CA PRO A 141 -27.01 -12.66 5.43
C PRO A 141 -27.83 -12.21 6.66
N PRO A 142 -27.62 -10.98 7.18
CA PRO A 142 -28.20 -10.53 8.45
C PRO A 142 -29.73 -10.41 8.48
N ASP A 143 -30.38 -10.40 7.32
CA ASP A 143 -31.82 -10.40 7.10
C ASP A 143 -32.44 -11.82 7.15
N ASN A 144 -31.61 -12.87 7.13
CA ASN A 144 -32.09 -14.24 7.21
C ASN A 144 -32.29 -14.68 8.67
N PRO A 145 -33.50 -15.13 9.08
CA PRO A 145 -33.77 -15.61 10.44
C PRO A 145 -32.93 -16.82 10.88
N ARG A 146 -32.36 -17.56 9.91
CA ARG A 146 -31.47 -18.70 10.17
C ARG A 146 -29.99 -18.28 10.30
N SER A 147 -29.68 -17.01 10.08
CA SER A 147 -28.32 -16.51 10.19
C SER A 147 -27.91 -16.34 11.65
N ALA A 148 -26.68 -16.71 11.96
CA ALA A 148 -26.05 -16.47 13.25
C ALA A 148 -25.92 -14.97 13.58
N ILE A 149 -26.04 -14.09 12.58
CA ILE A 149 -26.00 -12.63 12.73
C ILE A 149 -27.35 -11.98 12.41
N TYR A 150 -28.46 -12.72 12.57
CA TYR A 150 -29.80 -12.20 12.29
C TYR A 150 -30.11 -10.92 13.09
N ARG A 151 -30.59 -9.88 12.40
CA ARG A 151 -30.90 -8.52 12.92
C ARG A 151 -29.68 -7.69 13.31
N TRP A 152 -28.47 -8.16 13.05
CA TRP A 152 -27.27 -7.33 13.18
C TRP A 152 -27.05 -6.52 11.89
N GLY A 153 -26.30 -5.43 11.98
CA GLY A 153 -25.86 -4.71 10.78
C GLY A 153 -24.88 -5.54 9.94
N TRP A 154 -24.76 -5.20 8.66
CA TRP A 154 -23.73 -5.78 7.77
C TRP A 154 -22.33 -5.61 8.34
N TRP A 155 -22.03 -4.43 8.89
CA TRP A 155 -20.84 -4.19 9.69
C TRP A 155 -21.13 -4.54 11.15
N ASN A 156 -20.52 -5.62 11.62
CA ASN A 156 -20.57 -5.99 13.00
C ASN A 156 -19.25 -6.63 13.46
N PRO A 157 -19.02 -6.73 14.78
CA PRO A 157 -17.84 -7.37 15.33
C PRO A 157 -17.46 -8.74 14.78
N TYR A 158 -18.45 -9.51 14.32
CA TYR A 158 -18.26 -10.86 13.81
C TYR A 158 -18.04 -10.90 12.30
N THR A 159 -18.30 -9.82 11.58
CA THR A 159 -18.05 -9.72 10.13
C THR A 159 -16.75 -8.98 9.80
N ASN A 160 -15.96 -8.57 10.80
CA ASN A 160 -14.69 -7.85 10.58
C ASN A 160 -13.73 -8.57 9.63
N THR A 161 -13.50 -9.87 9.80
CA THR A 161 -12.64 -10.66 8.90
C THR A 161 -13.21 -10.72 7.47
N ALA A 162 -14.52 -10.63 7.29
CA ALA A 162 -15.12 -10.60 5.97
C ALA A 162 -14.79 -9.32 5.19
N TYR A 163 -14.41 -8.23 5.86
CA TYR A 163 -14.03 -6.96 5.23
C TYR A 163 -12.54 -6.64 5.33
N ILE A 164 -11.90 -7.10 6.41
CA ILE A 164 -10.47 -6.88 6.69
C ILE A 164 -9.79 -8.24 6.62
N ASN A 165 -9.26 -8.55 5.44
CA ASN A 165 -8.58 -9.79 5.16
C ASN A 165 -7.41 -9.56 4.19
N VAL A 166 -6.72 -10.63 3.86
CA VAL A 166 -5.57 -10.58 2.95
C VAL A 166 -5.95 -10.10 1.55
N PHE A 167 -7.14 -10.42 1.04
CA PHE A 167 -7.58 -10.00 -0.29
C PHE A 167 -7.84 -8.50 -0.33
N THR A 168 -8.59 -7.94 0.62
CA THR A 168 -8.82 -6.49 0.69
C THR A 168 -7.55 -5.71 0.98
N TYR A 169 -6.66 -6.25 1.82
CA TYR A 169 -5.34 -5.68 2.07
C TYR A 169 -4.45 -5.63 0.82
N THR A 170 -4.35 -6.74 0.08
CA THR A 170 -3.53 -6.77 -1.15
C THR A 170 -4.18 -5.94 -2.25
N PHE A 171 -5.51 -5.89 -2.32
CA PHE A 171 -6.23 -5.09 -3.30
C PHE A 171 -5.97 -3.59 -3.12
N GLY A 172 -5.93 -3.08 -1.88
CA GLY A 172 -5.59 -1.68 -1.66
C GLY A 172 -4.15 -1.32 -2.07
N ILE A 173 -3.19 -2.25 -1.89
CA ILE A 173 -1.80 -2.10 -2.36
C ILE A 173 -1.77 -2.00 -3.89
N ASP A 174 -2.46 -2.91 -4.58
CA ASP A 174 -2.58 -2.92 -6.03
C ASP A 174 -3.19 -1.61 -6.56
N LEU A 175 -4.29 -1.16 -5.96
CA LEU A 175 -4.92 0.12 -6.30
C LEU A 175 -3.98 1.32 -6.08
N ALA A 176 -3.18 1.34 -5.01
CA ALA A 176 -2.21 2.42 -4.79
C ALA A 176 -1.14 2.47 -5.88
N MET A 177 -0.69 1.31 -6.38
CA MET A 177 0.25 1.23 -7.49
C MET A 177 -0.38 1.73 -8.80
N ILE A 178 -1.61 1.31 -9.09
CA ILE A 178 -2.38 1.77 -10.26
C ILE A 178 -2.62 3.28 -10.19
N ALA A 179 -3.00 3.81 -9.02
CA ALA A 179 -3.18 5.25 -8.82
C ALA A 179 -1.88 6.03 -9.09
N GLY A 180 -0.73 5.50 -8.64
CA GLY A 180 0.58 6.06 -8.94
C GLY A 180 0.88 6.09 -10.45
N TYR A 181 0.54 5.02 -11.17
CA TYR A 181 0.65 4.97 -12.63
C TYR A 181 -0.22 6.05 -13.30
N VAL A 182 -1.51 6.12 -12.94
CA VAL A 182 -2.46 7.08 -13.53
C VAL A 182 -2.00 8.50 -13.27
N ALA A 183 -1.55 8.82 -12.06
CA ALA A 183 -1.01 10.12 -11.74
C ALA A 183 0.21 10.48 -12.61
N ALA A 184 1.12 9.52 -12.84
CA ALA A 184 2.30 9.74 -13.67
C ALA A 184 1.92 9.97 -15.14
N TRP A 185 0.94 9.21 -15.65
CA TRP A 185 0.42 9.37 -17.00
C TRP A 185 -0.28 10.72 -17.20
N VAL A 186 -1.13 11.14 -16.26
CA VAL A 186 -1.78 12.47 -16.29
C VAL A 186 -0.73 13.58 -16.30
N ALA A 187 0.30 13.47 -15.45
CA ALA A 187 1.37 14.46 -15.40
C ALA A 187 2.14 14.56 -16.73
N ASP A 188 2.42 13.43 -17.39
CA ASP A 188 3.06 13.41 -18.71
C ASP A 188 2.15 14.00 -19.80
N ALA A 189 0.87 13.62 -19.81
CA ALA A 189 -0.11 14.14 -20.77
C ALA A 189 -0.28 15.66 -20.66
N LEU A 190 -0.25 16.21 -19.45
CA LEU A 190 -0.30 17.66 -19.22
C LEU A 190 0.96 18.38 -19.70
N ARG A 191 2.14 17.74 -19.61
CA ARG A 191 3.40 18.31 -20.14
C ARG A 191 3.37 18.40 -21.65
N ARG A 192 2.95 17.32 -22.34
CA ARG A 192 2.84 17.29 -23.81
C ARG A 192 1.86 18.30 -24.39
N LYS A 193 0.84 18.73 -23.64
CA LYS A 193 -0.09 19.80 -24.08
C LYS A 193 0.48 21.21 -24.00
N LYS A 194 1.57 21.41 -23.25
CA LYS A 194 2.20 22.72 -23.05
C LYS A 194 3.36 22.99 -24.04
N GLU A 195 3.86 21.95 -24.68
CA GLU A 195 4.85 21.99 -25.77
C GLU A 195 4.15 22.18 -27.12
#